data_AF-A0A345GW42-F1
#
_entry.id   AF-A0A345GW42-F1
#
_cell.length_a   1.000
_cell.length_b   1.000
_cell.length_c   1.000
_cell.angle_alpha   90.00
_cell.angle_beta   90.00
_cell.angle_gamma   90.00
#
_symmetry.space_group_name_H-M   'P 1'
#
loop_
_entity.id
_entity.type
_entity.pdbx_description
1 polymer ?
#
loop_
_entity_poly.entity_id
_entity_poly.type
_entity_poly.pdbx_seq_one_letter_code
_entity_poly.pdbx_strand_id
1 'polypeptide(L)'
;MSFFKRLFGTFNKERNQPKDTVDAETSIHALDDIYWNFSGEKYNDVATFSNALITYNDDVNPEHQIDVDRIFSKATKITVQYEFWGEDENGDEDQFEEDFTIQTHNKSGFSVKEFLFQVHNQICGQMMEQDATFFEGVTSVKEGEQPYFILDLGS
;
A
#
# COMPACT_ATOMS: atom_id res chain seq x y z
N MET A 1 75.18 20.34 17.82
CA MET A 1 74.86 21.70 18.32
C MET A 1 73.66 22.23 17.54
N SER A 2 72.65 22.74 18.26
CA SER A 2 71.50 23.56 17.82
C SER A 2 70.54 22.95 16.78
N PHE A 3 69.31 22.52 17.08
CA PHE A 3 68.08 23.23 17.51
C PHE A 3 67.30 24.04 16.43
N PHE A 4 66.00 23.68 16.34
CA PHE A 4 64.79 24.44 15.96
C PHE A 4 64.37 24.69 14.49
N LYS A 5 63.21 24.11 14.15
CA LYS A 5 61.93 24.71 13.64
C LYS A 5 61.00 23.54 13.26
N ARG A 6 59.69 23.43 13.50
CA ARG A 6 58.54 24.17 14.07
C ARG A 6 57.48 23.07 14.33
N LEU A 7 56.95 22.89 15.54
CA LEU A 7 55.76 23.51 16.14
C LEU A 7 54.42 23.33 15.39
N PHE A 8 53.53 22.60 16.09
CA PHE A 8 52.06 22.57 16.09
C PHE A 8 51.31 21.77 15.01
N GLY A 9 50.89 20.56 15.43
CA GLY A 9 49.64 19.92 15.03
C GLY A 9 48.84 19.62 16.30
N THR A 10 47.60 20.09 16.33
CA THR A 10 46.73 20.33 17.49
C THR A 10 46.13 19.06 18.10
N PHE A 11 45.91 19.11 19.40
CA PHE A 11 45.14 18.17 20.23
C PHE A 11 43.62 18.45 20.09
N ASN A 12 42.79 17.40 19.95
CA ASN A 12 41.41 17.29 20.49
C ASN A 12 40.81 15.95 20.02
N LYS A 13 40.66 14.94 20.88
CA LYS A 13 39.63 14.71 21.90
C LYS A 13 38.24 14.40 21.30
N GLU A 14 37.92 13.10 21.37
CA GLU A 14 36.62 12.45 21.53
C GLU A 14 35.36 13.13 20.95
N ARG A 15 34.68 12.37 20.09
CA ARG A 15 33.24 12.14 20.27
C ARG A 15 32.88 10.80 19.64
N ASN A 16 32.66 9.80 20.50
CA ASN A 16 31.70 8.74 20.20
C ASN A 16 30.38 9.44 19.84
N GLN A 17 29.98 9.39 18.58
CA GLN A 17 28.59 9.55 18.23
C GLN A 17 27.99 8.14 18.16
N PRO A 18 26.94 7.83 18.93
CA PRO A 18 26.14 6.67 18.61
C PRO A 18 25.58 6.93 17.22
N LYS A 19 25.79 6.00 16.29
CA LYS A 19 25.09 6.01 15.00
C LYS A 19 23.70 5.44 15.24
N ASP A 20 22.93 6.12 16.09
CA ASP A 20 21.48 6.00 16.12
C ASP A 20 20.97 6.73 14.88
N THR A 21 21.06 6.07 13.72
CA THR A 21 20.25 6.41 12.56
C THR A 21 18.91 5.71 12.73
N VAL A 22 18.04 6.36 13.50
CA VAL A 22 16.59 6.19 13.61
C VAL A 22 16.05 7.40 12.83
N ASP A 23 15.30 7.35 11.73
CA ASP A 23 14.51 6.32 11.05
C ASP A 23 14.66 6.54 9.53
N ALA A 24 14.93 5.47 8.77
CA ALA A 24 14.53 5.45 7.37
C ALA A 24 13.02 5.15 7.37
N GLU A 25 12.25 6.04 6.75
CA GLU A 25 10.80 5.96 6.55
C GLU A 25 10.38 4.52 6.23
N THR A 26 9.84 3.82 7.22
CA THR A 26 9.49 2.41 7.06
C THR A 26 8.13 2.36 6.39
N SER A 27 8.12 2.32 5.05
CA SER A 27 6.96 1.83 4.32
C SER A 27 6.72 0.37 4.71
N ILE A 28 5.47 0.03 4.98
CA ILE A 28 5.08 -1.32 5.38
C ILE A 28 4.22 -1.88 4.26
N HIS A 29 4.72 -2.93 3.61
CA HIS A 29 3.96 -3.73 2.66
C HIS A 29 3.03 -4.69 3.42
N ALA A 30 1.79 -4.85 2.95
CA ALA A 30 0.79 -5.69 3.58
C ALA A 30 -0.18 -6.28 2.55
N LEU A 31 -0.91 -7.33 2.96
CA LEU A 31 -1.90 -8.03 2.13
C LEU A 31 -1.32 -8.69 0.87
N ASP A 32 -0.02 -8.98 0.86
CA ASP A 32 0.69 -9.72 -0.19
C ASP A 32 0.36 -11.21 -0.23
N ASP A 33 -0.40 -11.67 0.75
CA ASP A 33 -0.96 -13.02 0.84
C ASP A 33 -2.37 -13.12 0.24
N ILE A 34 -2.95 -12.03 -0.25
CA ILE A 34 -4.29 -12.03 -0.85
C ILE A 34 -4.19 -11.89 -2.37
N TYR A 35 -4.76 -12.85 -3.09
CA TYR A 35 -4.93 -12.78 -4.53
C TYR A 35 -6.26 -12.12 -4.88
N TRP A 36 -6.27 -11.14 -5.77
CA TRP A 36 -7.50 -10.57 -6.31
C TRP A 36 -7.27 -9.96 -7.69
N ASN A 37 -8.35 -9.80 -8.47
CA ASN A 37 -8.33 -9.09 -9.73
C ASN A 37 -9.45 -8.03 -9.72
N PHE A 38 -9.10 -6.79 -10.05
CA PHE A 38 -10.04 -5.67 -10.07
C PHE A 38 -10.86 -5.52 -11.35
N SER A 39 -10.56 -6.26 -12.43
CA SER A 39 -11.23 -6.23 -13.75
C SER A 39 -12.66 -6.82 -13.78
N GLY A 40 -13.43 -6.65 -12.71
CA GLY A 40 -14.77 -7.19 -12.55
C GLY A 40 -15.89 -6.14 -12.48
N GLU A 41 -17.12 -6.61 -12.45
CA GLU A 41 -18.28 -5.76 -12.13
C GLU A 41 -18.35 -5.47 -10.62
N LYS A 42 -19.00 -4.36 -10.27
CA LYS A 42 -19.24 -3.99 -8.86
C LYS A 42 -20.09 -5.05 -8.15
N TYR A 43 -19.77 -5.26 -6.88
CA TYR A 43 -20.54 -6.10 -5.98
C TYR A 43 -21.56 -5.27 -5.21
N ASN A 44 -22.76 -5.80 -5.04
CA ASN A 44 -23.83 -5.08 -4.30
C ASN A 44 -23.64 -5.13 -2.79
N ASP A 45 -22.92 -6.12 -2.27
CA ASP A 45 -22.76 -6.34 -0.85
C ASP A 45 -21.44 -7.06 -0.52
N VAL A 46 -20.97 -6.86 0.71
CA VAL A 46 -19.71 -7.41 1.22
C VAL A 46 -19.74 -8.94 1.30
N ALA A 47 -20.91 -9.57 1.52
CA ALA A 47 -20.98 -11.02 1.68
C ALA A 47 -20.77 -11.72 0.33
N THR A 48 -21.40 -11.22 -0.73
CA THR A 48 -21.20 -11.70 -2.11
C THR A 48 -19.76 -11.50 -2.54
N PHE A 49 -19.19 -10.31 -2.31
CA PHE A 49 -17.78 -10.04 -2.59
C PHE A 49 -16.84 -10.97 -1.82
N SER A 50 -17.07 -11.14 -0.52
CA SER A 50 -16.23 -11.99 0.33
C SER A 50 -16.20 -13.45 -0.13
N ASN A 51 -17.32 -13.98 -0.61
CA ASN A 51 -17.37 -15.33 -1.17
C ASN A 51 -16.58 -15.42 -2.49
N ALA A 52 -16.68 -14.41 -3.35
CA ALA A 52 -15.90 -14.35 -4.58
C ALA A 52 -14.40 -14.24 -4.30
N LEU A 53 -13.99 -13.41 -3.32
CA LEU A 53 -12.62 -13.28 -2.88
C LEU A 53 -12.04 -14.60 -2.38
N ILE A 54 -12.77 -15.32 -1.51
CA ILE A 54 -12.35 -16.64 -1.02
C ILE A 54 -12.22 -17.62 -2.18
N THR A 55 -13.24 -17.71 -3.04
CA THR A 55 -13.23 -18.63 -4.19
C THR A 55 -12.04 -18.36 -5.12
N TYR A 56 -11.75 -17.09 -5.39
CA TYR A 56 -10.62 -16.71 -6.24
C TYR A 56 -9.28 -17.13 -5.62
N ASN A 57 -9.09 -16.94 -4.31
CA ASN A 57 -7.88 -17.36 -3.62
C ASN A 57 -7.74 -18.89 -3.60
N ASP A 58 -8.83 -19.61 -3.35
CA ASP A 58 -8.86 -21.08 -3.38
C ASP A 58 -8.53 -21.61 -4.79
N ASP A 59 -8.99 -20.95 -5.85
CA ASP A 59 -8.70 -21.32 -7.24
C ASP A 59 -7.23 -21.04 -7.64
N VAL A 60 -6.66 -19.93 -7.17
CA VAL A 60 -5.27 -19.54 -7.47
C VAL A 60 -4.27 -20.36 -6.64
N ASN A 61 -4.53 -20.55 -5.35
CA ASN A 61 -3.67 -21.29 -4.44
C ASN A 61 -4.50 -22.06 -3.38
N PRO A 62 -4.97 -23.28 -3.72
CA PRO A 62 -5.83 -24.08 -2.84
C PRO A 62 -5.20 -24.46 -1.48
N GLU A 63 -3.88 -24.39 -1.36
CA GLU A 63 -3.17 -24.69 -0.11
C GLU A 63 -3.09 -23.47 0.83
N HIS A 64 -3.44 -22.28 0.34
CA HIS A 64 -3.37 -21.02 1.07
C HIS A 64 -4.77 -20.55 1.51
N GLN A 65 -5.13 -20.84 2.76
CA GLN A 65 -6.38 -20.35 3.34
C GLN A 65 -6.21 -18.93 3.86
N ILE A 66 -6.95 -18.00 3.27
CA ILE A 66 -6.98 -16.60 3.70
C ILE A 66 -8.00 -16.37 4.82
N ASP A 67 -7.64 -15.49 5.76
CA ASP A 67 -8.58 -14.95 6.76
C ASP A 67 -9.05 -13.57 6.32
N VAL A 68 -10.21 -13.53 5.65
CA VAL A 68 -10.81 -12.28 5.15
C VAL A 68 -11.47 -11.43 6.25
N ASP A 69 -11.67 -12.00 7.44
CA ASP A 69 -12.28 -11.33 8.59
C ASP A 69 -11.24 -10.65 9.49
N ARG A 70 -9.95 -10.99 9.35
CA ARG A 70 -8.87 -10.37 10.12
C ARG A 70 -8.87 -8.85 9.93
N ILE A 71 -8.63 -8.14 11.03
CA ILE A 71 -8.48 -6.69 10.99
C ILE A 71 -7.14 -6.34 10.33
N PHE A 72 -7.22 -5.76 9.14
CA PHE A 72 -6.09 -5.25 8.37
C PHE A 72 -5.57 -3.93 8.96
N SER A 73 -6.48 -3.01 9.28
CA SER A 73 -6.14 -1.70 9.83
C SER A 73 -7.11 -1.30 10.93
N LYS A 74 -6.59 -0.79 12.06
CA LYS A 74 -7.41 -0.33 13.19
C LYS A 74 -8.08 1.03 12.94
N ALA A 75 -7.70 1.72 11.88
CA ALA A 75 -8.32 2.99 11.52
C ALA A 75 -9.75 2.77 11.02
N THR A 76 -10.61 3.77 11.21
CA THR A 76 -11.98 3.76 10.70
C THR A 76 -12.13 4.50 9.38
N LYS A 77 -11.09 5.23 8.95
CA LYS A 77 -11.02 6.00 7.72
C LYS A 77 -9.61 5.88 7.13
N ILE A 78 -9.52 5.63 5.83
CA ILE A 78 -8.27 5.32 5.12
C ILE A 78 -8.30 6.02 3.75
N THR A 79 -7.18 6.61 3.33
CA THR A 79 -6.99 7.03 1.94
C THR A 79 -6.28 5.93 1.17
N VAL A 80 -6.75 5.67 -0.05
CA VAL A 80 -6.19 4.70 -0.97
C VAL A 80 -5.85 5.42 -2.26
N GLN A 81 -4.60 5.27 -2.71
CA GLN A 81 -4.11 5.73 -4.00
C GLN A 81 -3.97 4.56 -4.95
N TYR A 82 -4.21 4.81 -6.24
CA TYR A 82 -4.02 3.83 -7.30
C TYR A 82 -3.63 4.55 -8.60
N GLU A 83 -2.98 3.80 -9.49
CA GLU A 83 -2.61 4.23 -10.83
C GLU A 83 -3.40 3.45 -11.88
N PHE A 84 -3.72 4.09 -13.00
CA PHE A 84 -4.34 3.44 -14.17
C PHE A 84 -3.94 4.13 -15.46
N TRP A 85 -3.99 3.43 -16.60
CA TRP A 85 -3.82 4.03 -17.92
C TRP A 85 -5.15 4.53 -18.46
N GLY A 86 -5.18 5.72 -19.05
CA GLY A 86 -6.38 6.29 -19.65
C GLY A 86 -6.06 7.20 -20.83
N GLU A 87 -7.09 7.63 -21.55
CA GLU A 87 -6.94 8.68 -22.56
C GLU A 87 -7.03 10.07 -21.92
N ASP A 88 -6.07 10.95 -22.25
CA ASP A 88 -6.07 12.35 -21.84
C ASP A 88 -7.08 13.21 -22.63
N GLU A 89 -7.10 14.52 -22.39
CA GLU A 89 -8.00 15.44 -23.10
C GLU A 89 -7.74 15.55 -24.61
N ASN A 90 -6.57 15.09 -25.07
CA ASN A 90 -6.15 15.06 -26.47
C ASN A 90 -6.38 13.69 -27.13
N GLY A 91 -6.78 12.68 -26.35
CA GLY A 91 -6.95 11.30 -26.80
C GLY A 91 -5.65 10.50 -26.85
N ASP A 92 -4.60 10.97 -26.19
CA ASP A 92 -3.33 10.26 -26.04
C ASP A 92 -3.37 9.39 -24.77
N GLU A 93 -2.79 8.18 -24.81
CA GLU A 93 -2.66 7.32 -23.62
C GLU A 93 -1.67 7.92 -22.62
N ASP A 94 -2.11 8.12 -21.38
CA ASP A 94 -1.29 8.58 -20.26
C ASP A 94 -1.60 7.78 -18.99
N GLN A 95 -0.68 7.85 -18.02
CA GLN A 95 -0.85 7.24 -16.71
C GLN A 95 -1.42 8.26 -15.72
N PHE A 96 -2.54 7.92 -15.09
CA PHE A 96 -3.20 8.73 -14.09
C PHE A 96 -2.99 8.16 -12.70
N GLU A 97 -2.77 9.04 -11.73
CA GLU A 97 -2.73 8.75 -10.31
C GLU A 97 -3.96 9.39 -9.65
N GLU A 98 -4.75 8.58 -8.94
CA GLU A 98 -5.92 9.04 -8.21
C GLU A 98 -5.91 8.53 -6.78
N ASP A 99 -6.52 9.28 -5.87
CA ASP A 99 -6.80 8.83 -4.52
C ASP A 99 -8.28 9.00 -4.15
N PHE A 100 -8.72 8.16 -3.21
CA PHE A 100 -10.04 8.24 -2.62
C PHE A 100 -10.02 7.81 -1.17
N THR A 101 -11.02 8.23 -0.42
CA THR A 101 -11.16 7.86 0.99
C THR A 101 -12.31 6.89 1.21
N ILE A 102 -12.00 5.80 1.90
CA ILE A 102 -12.98 4.81 2.37
C ILE A 102 -13.18 4.93 3.87
N GLN A 103 -14.35 4.50 4.35
CA GLN A 103 -14.71 4.54 5.76
C GLN A 103 -15.40 3.24 6.18
N THR A 104 -15.15 2.79 7.40
CA THR A 104 -15.86 1.67 8.01
C THR A 104 -16.66 2.12 9.24
N HIS A 105 -17.79 1.44 9.48
CA HIS A 105 -18.56 1.56 10.71
C HIS A 105 -18.13 0.55 11.79
N ASN A 106 -17.24 -0.37 11.44
CA ASN A 106 -16.64 -1.30 12.39
C ASN A 106 -15.68 -0.56 13.31
N LYS A 107 -15.99 -0.56 14.62
CA LYS A 107 -15.20 0.14 15.64
C LYS A 107 -13.82 -0.47 15.86
N SER A 108 -13.62 -1.72 15.44
CA SER A 108 -12.33 -2.41 15.51
C SER A 108 -11.39 -2.03 14.36
N GLY A 109 -11.91 -1.37 13.32
CA GLY A 109 -11.19 -1.01 12.10
C GLY A 109 -11.64 -1.83 10.88
N PHE A 110 -10.89 -1.75 9.80
CA PHE A 110 -11.17 -2.47 8.55
C PHE A 110 -10.76 -3.94 8.64
N SER A 111 -11.71 -4.84 8.36
CA SER A 111 -11.38 -6.19 7.93
C SER A 111 -10.85 -6.20 6.49
N VAL A 112 -10.14 -7.25 6.09
CA VAL A 112 -9.64 -7.43 4.70
C VAL A 112 -10.80 -7.36 3.70
N LYS A 113 -11.90 -8.09 3.94
CA LYS A 113 -13.07 -8.08 3.05
C LYS A 113 -13.71 -6.71 2.91
N GLU A 114 -13.83 -5.94 3.99
CA GLU A 114 -14.45 -4.61 3.95
C GLU A 114 -13.56 -3.62 3.20
N PHE A 115 -12.24 -3.71 3.39
CA PHE A 115 -11.27 -2.90 2.67
C PHE A 115 -11.33 -3.19 1.17
N LEU A 116 -11.12 -4.45 0.78
CA LEU A 116 -11.07 -4.84 -0.63
C LEU A 116 -12.42 -4.66 -1.34
N PHE A 117 -13.55 -4.88 -0.66
CA PHE A 117 -14.87 -4.60 -1.23
C PHE A 117 -15.03 -3.13 -1.64
N GLN A 118 -14.68 -2.22 -0.73
CA GLN A 118 -14.83 -0.79 -1.00
C GLN A 118 -13.85 -0.33 -2.09
N VAL A 119 -12.59 -0.79 -2.04
CA VAL A 119 -11.58 -0.51 -3.07
C VAL A 119 -12.05 -1.02 -4.43
N HIS A 120 -12.43 -2.30 -4.52
CA HIS A 120 -12.87 -2.90 -5.78
C HIS A 120 -14.04 -2.13 -6.39
N ASN A 121 -15.09 -1.85 -5.61
CA ASN A 121 -16.24 -1.10 -6.12
C ASN A 121 -15.93 0.34 -6.52
N GLN A 122 -14.84 0.92 -6.00
CA GLN A 122 -14.39 2.24 -6.39
C GLN A 122 -13.67 2.21 -7.73
N ILE A 123 -12.75 1.26 -7.94
CA ILE A 123 -11.80 1.30 -9.07
C ILE A 123 -12.12 0.33 -10.21
N CYS A 124 -13.01 -0.65 -10.01
CA CYS A 124 -13.18 -1.75 -10.98
C CYS A 124 -13.58 -1.28 -12.38
N GLY A 125 -14.27 -0.14 -12.49
CA GLY A 125 -14.63 0.46 -13.78
C GLY A 125 -13.42 0.93 -14.58
N GLN A 126 -12.45 1.57 -13.92
CA GLN A 126 -11.17 1.96 -14.52
C GLN A 126 -10.31 0.75 -14.90
N MET A 127 -10.48 -0.36 -14.18
CA MET A 127 -9.65 -1.56 -14.29
C MET A 127 -10.11 -2.57 -15.36
N MET A 128 -11.26 -2.38 -16.02
CA MET A 128 -11.79 -3.39 -16.97
C MET A 128 -10.92 -3.61 -18.21
N GLU A 129 -10.22 -2.58 -18.67
CA GLU A 129 -9.41 -2.59 -19.89
C GLU A 129 -7.90 -2.46 -19.60
N GLN A 130 -7.51 -2.54 -18.33
CA GLN A 130 -6.11 -2.41 -17.91
C GLN A 130 -5.41 -3.77 -17.94
N ASP A 131 -4.12 -3.76 -18.25
CA ASP A 131 -3.27 -4.93 -18.02
C ASP A 131 -2.97 -5.09 -16.51
N ALA A 132 -2.65 -3.98 -15.82
CA ALA A 132 -2.30 -3.95 -14.40
C ALA A 132 -3.54 -4.01 -13.47
N THR A 133 -4.17 -5.18 -13.36
CA THR A 133 -5.44 -5.37 -12.62
C THR A 133 -5.34 -6.32 -11.44
N PHE A 134 -4.23 -7.04 -11.32
CA PHE A 134 -4.01 -7.99 -10.23
C PHE A 134 -3.55 -7.25 -8.98
N PHE A 135 -4.21 -7.53 -7.86
CA PHE A 135 -3.83 -7.01 -6.57
C PHE A 135 -2.59 -7.76 -6.04
N GLU A 136 -1.51 -7.03 -5.76
CA GLU A 136 -0.27 -7.58 -5.20
C GLU A 136 -0.03 -7.17 -3.74
N GLY A 137 -0.93 -6.34 -3.20
CA GLY A 137 -0.84 -5.85 -1.83
C GLY A 137 -1.07 -4.35 -1.75
N VAL A 138 -0.68 -3.81 -0.61
CA VAL A 138 -0.68 -2.38 -0.37
C VAL A 138 0.58 -1.94 0.36
N THR A 139 1.05 -0.76 -0.01
CA THR A 139 2.17 -0.11 0.65
C THR A 139 1.66 1.04 1.51
N SER A 140 1.85 0.93 2.83
CA SER A 140 1.56 2.03 3.74
C SER A 140 2.62 3.12 3.61
N VAL A 141 2.16 4.36 3.39
CA VAL A 141 3.00 5.56 3.38
C VAL A 141 2.59 6.50 4.51
N LYS A 142 3.58 7.21 5.06
CA LYS A 142 3.34 8.17 6.13
C LYS A 142 2.91 9.50 5.53
N GLU A 143 1.62 9.67 5.32
CA GLU A 143 1.04 10.92 4.83
C GLU A 143 0.01 11.45 5.82
N GLY A 144 0.30 12.60 6.44
CA GLY A 144 -0.59 13.22 7.41
C GLY A 144 -0.87 12.34 8.65
N GLU A 145 -2.08 12.47 9.20
CA GLU A 145 -2.54 11.74 10.39
C GLU A 145 -3.42 10.52 10.06
N GLN A 146 -3.99 10.47 8.86
CA GLN A 146 -4.85 9.38 8.39
C GLN A 146 -3.98 8.34 7.66
N PRO A 147 -4.18 7.02 7.87
CA PRO A 147 -3.46 6.04 7.10
C PRO A 147 -3.69 6.21 5.59
N TYR A 148 -2.59 6.20 4.85
CA TYR A 148 -2.55 6.29 3.41
C TYR A 148 -1.89 5.03 2.87
N PHE A 149 -2.55 4.39 1.91
CA PHE A 149 -2.06 3.19 1.27
C PHE A 149 -2.05 3.38 -0.23
N ILE A 150 -0.95 2.96 -0.86
CA ILE A 150 -0.84 2.84 -2.31
C ILE A 150 -1.21 1.39 -2.66
N LEU A 151 -2.06 1.19 -3.67
CA LEU A 151 -2.35 -0.13 -4.21
C LEU A 151 -1.18 -0.60 -5.07
N ASP A 152 -0.66 -1.78 -4.76
CA ASP A 152 0.35 -2.43 -5.57
C ASP A 152 -0.37 -3.31 -6.61
N LEU A 153 -0.25 -2.95 -7.89
CA LEU A 153 -0.97 -3.57 -9.02
C LEU A 153 -0.02 -4.24 -10.00
N GLY A 154 -0.32 -5.51 -10.35
CA GLY A 154 0.43 -6.34 -11.29
C GLY A 154 -0.33 -6.64 -12.58
N SER A 155 0.41 -6.98 -13.64
CA SER A 155 -0.10 -7.40 -14.97
C SER A 155 -0.05 -8.90 -15.20
#